data_AF-A0A0J6C4U5-F1
#
_entry.id   AF-A0A0J6C4U5-F1
#
_cell.length_a   1.000
_cell.length_b   1.000
_cell.length_c   1.000
_cell.angle_alpha   90.00
_cell.angle_beta   90.00
_cell.angle_gamma   90.00
#
_symmetry.space_group_name_H-M   'P 1'
#
loop_
_entity.id
_entity.type
_entity.pdbx_description
1 polymer ?
#
loop_
_entity_poly.entity_id
_entity_poly.type
_entity_poly.pdbx_seq_one_letter_code
_entity_poly.pdbx_strand_id
1 'polypeptide(L)'
;MHTARRLALCLLAALALALPAAAHPGNIAYGAPVNQCLVSEAGGQTGRQLRNLCNFRVNITFCQVRRDGDDCAAGRIGATAMAGRSSRSLLEDVIDTHFVVCRDPFRLPAAAAAWRDGRVVGRCQATRAAAQAAKRH
;
A
#
# COMPACT_ATOMS: atom_id res chain seq x y z
N MET A 1 47.20 30.43 29.79
CA MET A 1 45.79 30.09 30.09
C MET A 1 45.21 29.25 28.94
N HIS A 2 45.38 27.92 28.96
CA HIS A 2 44.98 27.03 27.86
C HIS A 2 44.15 25.82 28.30
N THR A 3 43.48 25.91 29.45
CA THR A 3 42.72 24.79 30.05
C THR A 3 41.21 24.86 29.81
N ALA A 4 40.69 25.87 29.10
CA ALA A 4 39.25 25.98 28.83
C ALA A 4 38.81 25.36 27.49
N ARG A 5 39.75 25.11 26.55
CA ARG A 5 39.41 24.68 25.19
C ARG A 5 39.23 23.17 25.01
N ARG A 6 39.65 22.36 25.99
CA ARG A 6 39.56 20.90 25.92
C ARG A 6 38.27 20.32 26.50
N LEU A 7 37.59 21.05 27.40
CA LEU A 7 36.35 20.57 28.01
C LEU A 7 35.11 20.68 27.11
N ALA A 8 35.12 21.60 26.14
CA ALA A 8 33.98 21.79 25.23
C ALA A 8 33.85 20.67 24.18
N LEU A 9 34.93 19.94 23.86
CA LEU A 9 34.90 18.88 22.85
C LEU A 9 34.35 17.54 23.38
N CYS A 10 34.34 17.30 24.70
CA CYS A 10 33.77 16.07 25.26
C CYS A 10 32.24 16.13 25.40
N LEU A 11 31.66 17.33 25.58
CA LEU A 11 30.21 17.50 25.72
C LEU A 11 29.46 17.40 24.39
N LEU A 12 30.10 17.72 23.26
CA LEU A 12 29.51 17.54 21.92
C LEU A 12 29.53 16.08 21.44
N ALA A 13 30.37 15.22 22.02
CA ALA A 13 30.40 13.79 21.71
C ALA A 13 29.30 13.00 22.44
N ALA A 14 28.84 13.49 23.59
CA ALA A 14 27.80 12.81 24.38
C ALA A 14 26.38 13.01 23.82
N LEU A 15 26.12 14.09 23.06
CA LEU A 15 24.81 14.32 22.42
C LEU A 15 24.61 13.59 21.09
N ALA A 16 25.63 12.94 20.53
CA ALA A 16 25.54 12.19 19.28
C ALA A 16 25.02 10.74 19.47
N LEU A 17 24.82 10.28 20.71
CA LEU A 17 24.60 8.86 21.04
C LEU A 17 23.17 8.47 21.40
N ALA A 18 22.19 9.34 21.17
CA ALA A 18 20.77 8.98 21.23
C ALA A 18 20.11 9.13 19.86
N LEU A 19 20.76 8.63 18.80
CA LEU A 19 20.03 8.30 17.59
C LEU A 19 19.16 7.09 17.94
N PRO A 20 17.81 7.20 17.90
CA PRO A 20 16.99 6.01 18.00
C PRO A 20 17.45 5.10 16.88
N ALA A 21 17.91 3.89 17.24
CA ALA A 21 18.29 2.88 16.27
C ALA A 21 17.11 2.75 15.30
N ALA A 22 17.31 3.27 14.08
CA ALA A 22 16.32 3.16 13.03
C ALA A 22 16.01 1.67 12.94
N ALA A 23 14.76 1.32 13.25
CA ALA A 23 14.31 -0.06 13.20
C ALA A 23 14.72 -0.58 11.84
N HIS A 24 15.71 -1.48 11.81
CA HIS A 24 16.20 -2.05 10.57
C HIS A 24 14.95 -2.55 9.84
N PRO A 25 14.70 -2.10 8.60
CA PRO A 25 13.51 -2.52 7.89
C PRO A 25 13.68 -4.03 7.71
N GLY A 26 13.02 -4.80 8.58
CA GLY A 26 13.08 -6.25 8.53
C GLY A 26 12.68 -6.62 7.11
N ASN A 27 13.55 -7.37 6.42
CA ASN A 27 13.46 -7.71 5.00
C ASN A 27 12.02 -7.74 4.50
N ILE A 28 11.60 -6.67 3.80
CA ILE A 28 10.25 -6.57 3.28
C ILE A 28 10.14 -7.62 2.17
N ALA A 29 9.33 -8.65 2.38
CA ALA A 29 9.01 -9.61 1.34
C ALA A 29 8.03 -9.01 0.33
N TYR A 30 8.35 -9.15 -0.95
CA TYR A 30 7.52 -8.62 -2.04
C TYR A 30 6.75 -9.73 -2.75
N GLY A 31 5.54 -9.40 -3.20
CA GLY A 31 4.72 -10.26 -4.05
C GLY A 31 4.52 -9.66 -5.44
N ALA A 32 4.14 -10.50 -6.40
CA ALA A 32 3.69 -10.03 -7.71
C ALA A 32 2.25 -9.48 -7.62
N PRO A 33 1.91 -8.43 -8.39
CA PRO A 33 0.53 -8.04 -8.59
C PRO A 33 -0.22 -9.11 -9.40
N VAL A 34 -1.53 -9.22 -9.15
CA VAL A 34 -2.43 -10.19 -9.80
C VAL A 34 -3.64 -9.50 -10.41
N ASN A 35 -3.48 -8.29 -10.95
CA ASN A 35 -4.57 -7.46 -11.48
C ASN A 35 -5.48 -8.20 -12.47
N GLN A 36 -4.92 -9.12 -13.26
CA GLN A 36 -5.66 -9.93 -14.23
C GLN A 36 -6.76 -10.80 -13.60
N CYS A 37 -6.74 -11.02 -12.29
CA CYS A 37 -7.77 -11.79 -11.61
C CYS A 37 -8.98 -10.97 -11.18
N LEU A 38 -8.90 -9.63 -11.23
CA LEU A 38 -9.98 -8.75 -10.84
C LEU A 38 -10.53 -8.07 -12.08
N VAL A 39 -11.78 -8.39 -12.39
CA VAL A 39 -12.50 -7.77 -13.50
C VAL A 39 -13.52 -6.79 -12.95
N SER A 40 -13.76 -5.71 -13.69
CA SER A 40 -14.88 -4.81 -13.45
C SER A 40 -15.95 -5.09 -14.50
N GLU A 41 -17.13 -5.45 -14.04
CA GLU A 41 -18.30 -5.79 -14.86
C GLU A 41 -19.42 -4.78 -14.57
N ALA A 42 -20.42 -4.70 -15.44
CA ALA A 42 -21.64 -3.93 -15.16
C ALA A 42 -22.39 -4.58 -13.99
N GLY A 43 -22.80 -3.77 -13.01
CA GLY A 43 -23.56 -4.19 -11.84
C GLY A 43 -24.96 -3.58 -11.86
N GLY A 44 -25.93 -4.29 -12.43
CA GLY A 44 -27.32 -3.81 -12.51
C GLY A 44 -27.50 -2.61 -13.44
N GLN A 45 -28.55 -1.81 -13.22
CA GLN A 45 -28.96 -0.72 -14.14
C GLN A 45 -28.02 0.50 -14.13
N THR A 46 -27.30 0.75 -13.03
CA THR A 46 -26.50 1.99 -12.84
C THR A 46 -25.14 1.77 -12.19
N GLY A 47 -24.82 0.55 -11.75
CA GLY A 47 -23.61 0.26 -10.98
C GLY A 47 -22.50 -0.42 -11.78
N ARG A 48 -21.29 -0.41 -11.23
CA ARG A 48 -20.19 -1.32 -11.60
C ARG A 48 -19.97 -2.32 -10.48
N GLN A 49 -19.58 -3.54 -10.82
CA GLN A 49 -19.21 -4.59 -9.87
C GLN A 49 -17.76 -5.01 -10.09
N LEU A 50 -17.00 -5.22 -9.02
CA LEU A 50 -15.74 -5.93 -9.07
C LEU A 50 -15.97 -7.40 -8.82
N ARG A 51 -15.31 -8.26 -9.60
CA ARG A 51 -15.38 -9.71 -9.45
C ARG A 51 -13.97 -10.29 -9.38
N ASN A 52 -13.70 -11.00 -8.30
CA ASN A 52 -12.46 -11.75 -8.13
C ASN A 52 -12.60 -13.13 -8.78
N LEU A 53 -11.93 -13.32 -9.90
CA LEU A 53 -11.90 -14.58 -10.64
C LEU A 53 -10.88 -15.58 -10.06
N CYS A 54 -10.00 -15.19 -9.14
CA CYS A 54 -9.12 -16.15 -8.47
C CYS A 54 -9.85 -16.97 -7.42
N ASN A 55 -9.32 -18.16 -7.13
CA ASN A 55 -9.79 -19.04 -6.04
C ASN A 55 -9.21 -18.66 -4.67
N PHE A 56 -8.45 -17.57 -4.58
CA PHE A 56 -7.82 -17.09 -3.35
C PHE A 56 -8.24 -15.66 -3.03
N ARG A 57 -8.06 -15.29 -1.75
CA ARG A 57 -8.29 -13.94 -1.26
C ARG A 57 -7.27 -12.97 -1.86
N VAL A 58 -7.74 -11.78 -2.20
CA VAL A 58 -6.91 -10.69 -2.71
C VAL A 58 -7.08 -9.44 -1.85
N ASN A 59 -6.02 -8.66 -1.75
CA ASN A 59 -6.02 -7.30 -1.21
C ASN A 59 -5.94 -6.33 -2.38
N ILE A 60 -6.88 -5.40 -2.44
CA ILE A 60 -7.06 -4.45 -3.54
C ILE A 60 -6.78 -3.07 -2.99
N THR A 61 -5.77 -2.40 -3.53
CA THR A 61 -5.54 -0.97 -3.31
C THR A 61 -6.04 -0.26 -4.54
N PHE A 62 -6.99 0.66 -4.38
CA PHE A 62 -7.71 1.25 -5.49
C PHE A 62 -7.91 2.74 -5.34
N CYS A 63 -8.22 3.37 -6.47
CA CYS A 63 -8.59 4.76 -6.59
C CYS A 63 -9.82 4.90 -7.45
N GLN A 64 -10.80 5.67 -6.97
CA GLN A 64 -12.05 5.92 -7.68
C GLN A 64 -12.06 7.38 -8.16
N VAL A 65 -12.08 7.56 -9.47
CA VAL A 65 -12.14 8.87 -10.11
C VAL A 65 -13.61 9.22 -10.32
N ARG A 66 -14.04 10.34 -9.74
CA ARG A 66 -15.44 10.80 -9.79
C ARG A 66 -15.66 11.96 -10.77
N ARG A 67 -14.59 12.63 -11.17
CA ARG A 67 -14.60 13.76 -12.12
C ARG A 67 -13.40 13.67 -13.04
N ASP A 68 -13.56 14.10 -14.28
CA ASP A 68 -12.46 14.14 -15.25
C ASP A 68 -11.37 15.12 -14.78
N GLY A 69 -10.12 14.66 -14.79
CA GLY A 69 -8.97 15.46 -14.37
C GLY A 69 -8.62 15.38 -12.88
N ASP A 70 -9.38 14.65 -12.06
CA ASP A 70 -8.97 14.34 -10.69
C ASP A 70 -7.81 13.33 -10.73
N ASP A 71 -6.59 13.81 -10.47
CA ASP A 71 -5.51 12.92 -10.07
C ASP A 71 -5.93 12.18 -8.81
N CYS A 72 -5.55 10.91 -8.71
CA CYS A 72 -5.89 10.12 -7.52
C CYS A 72 -5.33 10.69 -6.20
N ALA A 73 -4.37 11.63 -6.28
CA ALA A 73 -3.94 12.43 -5.14
C ALA A 73 -5.08 13.29 -4.54
N ALA A 74 -6.02 13.77 -5.37
CA ALA A 74 -7.20 14.52 -4.96
C ALA A 74 -8.37 13.60 -4.50
N GLY A 75 -8.39 12.33 -4.91
CA GLY A 75 -9.48 11.36 -4.67
C GLY A 75 -9.05 10.08 -3.94
N ARG A 76 -8.60 10.22 -2.68
CA ARG A 76 -8.33 9.18 -1.65
C ARG A 76 -8.07 7.74 -2.15
N ILE A 77 -6.81 7.29 -2.04
CA ILE A 77 -6.43 5.87 -2.18
C ILE A 77 -7.10 5.04 -1.07
N GLY A 78 -7.97 4.13 -1.47
CA GLY A 78 -8.64 3.16 -0.61
C GLY A 78 -7.94 1.81 -0.64
N ALA A 79 -8.25 0.98 0.36
CA ALA A 79 -7.83 -0.41 0.38
C ALA A 79 -8.97 -1.30 0.87
N THR A 80 -9.09 -2.48 0.26
CA THR A 80 -10.03 -3.50 0.72
C THR A 80 -9.54 -4.89 0.41
N ALA A 81 -10.28 -5.91 0.87
CA ALA A 81 -10.01 -7.29 0.53
C ALA A 81 -11.26 -7.95 -0.06
N MET A 82 -11.04 -8.92 -0.94
CA MET A 82 -12.09 -9.74 -1.53
C MET A 82 -11.72 -11.21 -1.42
N ALA A 83 -12.69 -12.04 -1.05
CA ALA A 83 -12.52 -13.49 -1.02
C ALA A 83 -12.33 -14.04 -2.44
N GLY A 84 -11.85 -15.28 -2.55
CA GLY A 84 -11.80 -15.98 -3.83
C GLY A 84 -13.20 -16.18 -4.39
N ARG A 85 -13.35 -16.06 -5.72
CA ARG A 85 -14.62 -16.25 -6.44
C ARG A 85 -15.78 -15.37 -5.92
N SER A 86 -15.47 -14.23 -5.32
CA SER A 86 -16.49 -13.31 -4.80
C SER A 86 -16.66 -12.08 -5.69
N SER A 87 -17.78 -11.39 -5.52
CA SER A 87 -18.05 -10.11 -6.15
C SER A 87 -18.37 -9.03 -5.12
N ARG A 88 -18.22 -7.76 -5.52
CA ARG A 88 -18.53 -6.60 -4.68
C ARG A 88 -18.94 -5.41 -5.54
N SER A 89 -20.04 -4.76 -5.18
CA SER A 89 -20.48 -3.53 -5.85
C SER A 89 -19.48 -2.39 -5.60
N LEU A 90 -19.21 -1.62 -6.66
CA LEU A 90 -18.52 -0.34 -6.56
C LEU A 90 -19.53 0.76 -6.17
N LEU A 91 -19.00 1.93 -5.80
CA LEU A 91 -19.85 3.09 -5.52
C LEU A 91 -20.52 3.56 -6.82
N GLU A 92 -21.77 3.97 -6.69
CA GLU A 92 -22.48 4.76 -7.69
C GLU A 92 -21.76 6.12 -7.81
N ASP A 93 -21.69 6.71 -9.01
CA ASP A 93 -20.96 7.95 -9.34
C ASP A 93 -19.43 7.85 -9.48
N VAL A 94 -18.92 6.71 -9.93
CA VAL A 94 -17.51 6.54 -10.28
C VAL A 94 -17.35 6.45 -11.80
N ILE A 95 -16.60 7.38 -12.39
CA ILE A 95 -16.26 7.39 -13.82
C ILE A 95 -15.31 6.24 -14.12
N ASP A 96 -14.23 6.12 -13.32
CA ASP A 96 -13.30 5.00 -13.44
C ASP A 96 -12.68 4.55 -12.11
N THR A 97 -12.25 3.29 -12.06
CA THR A 97 -11.57 2.71 -10.91
C THR A 97 -10.25 2.10 -11.32
N HIS A 98 -9.15 2.65 -10.81
CA HIS A 98 -7.81 2.11 -11.01
C HIS A 98 -7.38 1.33 -9.79
N PHE A 99 -6.66 0.22 -9.98
CA PHE A 99 -6.30 -0.65 -8.86
C PHE A 99 -4.97 -1.38 -9.06
N VAL A 100 -4.38 -1.74 -7.92
CA VAL A 100 -3.34 -2.75 -7.79
C VAL A 100 -3.87 -3.84 -6.87
N VAL A 101 -3.83 -5.08 -7.36
CA VAL A 101 -4.33 -6.26 -6.67
C VAL A 101 -3.15 -7.12 -6.26
N CYS A 102 -3.11 -7.49 -4.99
CA CYS A 102 -2.10 -8.34 -4.41
C CYS A 102 -2.76 -9.62 -3.88
N ARG A 103 -2.15 -10.78 -4.13
CA ARG A 103 -2.58 -12.03 -3.50
C ARG A 103 -2.31 -11.95 -1.99
N ASP A 104 -3.27 -12.36 -1.17
CA ASP A 104 -3.04 -12.49 0.27
C ASP A 104 -1.88 -13.48 0.55
N PRO A 105 -0.92 -13.15 1.45
CA PRO A 105 -0.96 -12.10 2.46
C PRO A 105 -0.20 -10.82 2.09
N PHE A 106 -0.02 -10.55 0.80
CA PHE A 106 0.58 -9.32 0.30
C PHE A 106 -0.48 -8.24 0.08
N ARG A 107 -0.11 -6.96 0.25
CA ARG A 107 -0.93 -5.78 -0.05
C ARG A 107 -0.05 -4.65 -0.60
N LEU A 108 -0.63 -3.66 -1.27
CA LEU A 108 0.07 -2.40 -1.56
C LEU A 108 -0.25 -1.38 -0.46
N PRO A 109 0.71 -1.03 0.44
CA PRO A 109 0.47 -0.01 1.46
C PRO A 109 0.18 1.35 0.82
N ALA A 110 -0.72 2.14 1.42
CA ALA A 110 -1.05 3.48 0.91
C ALA A 110 0.19 4.39 0.78
N ALA A 111 1.12 4.33 1.74
CA ALA A 111 2.38 5.09 1.70
C ALA A 111 3.35 4.66 0.58
N ALA A 112 3.14 3.49 -0.03
CA ALA A 112 3.93 2.99 -1.16
C ALA A 112 3.12 3.00 -2.47
N ALA A 113 1.87 3.44 -2.43
CA ALA A 113 1.02 3.63 -3.59
C ALA A 113 1.24 5.04 -4.14
N ALA A 114 1.39 5.16 -5.45
CA ALA A 114 1.51 6.44 -6.12
C ALA A 114 0.56 6.49 -7.32
N TRP A 115 0.10 7.68 -7.66
CA TRP A 115 -0.56 7.95 -8.94
C TRP A 115 0.49 8.35 -9.96
N ARG A 116 0.52 7.68 -11.11
CA ARG A 116 1.44 8.00 -12.20
C ARG A 116 0.84 7.57 -13.53
N ASP A 117 0.89 8.44 -14.53
CA ASP A 117 0.41 8.18 -15.89
C ASP A 117 -1.04 7.63 -15.92
N GLY A 118 -1.93 8.22 -15.10
CA GLY A 118 -3.35 7.82 -15.07
C GLY A 118 -3.63 6.47 -14.40
N ARG A 119 -2.72 5.94 -13.56
CA ARG A 119 -2.90 4.67 -12.86
C ARG A 119 -2.27 4.67 -11.47
N VAL A 120 -2.80 3.80 -10.61
CA VAL A 120 -2.18 3.47 -9.32
C VAL A 120 -1.02 2.51 -9.56
N VAL A 121 0.16 2.86 -9.06
CA VAL A 121 1.39 2.05 -9.15
C VAL A 121 1.98 1.80 -7.77
N GLY A 122 2.71 0.71 -7.64
CA GLY A 122 3.42 0.33 -6.41
C GLY A 122 3.76 -1.16 -6.38
N ARG A 123 4.44 -1.60 -5.33
CA ARG A 123 4.82 -3.01 -5.14
C ARG A 123 4.00 -3.65 -4.03
N CYS A 124 3.52 -4.87 -4.27
CA CYS A 124 2.88 -5.67 -3.23
C CYS A 124 3.92 -6.09 -2.18
N GLN A 125 3.60 -5.84 -0.91
CA GLN A 125 4.44 -6.11 0.25
C GLN A 125 3.71 -7.04 1.21
N ALA A 126 4.44 -7.95 1.85
CA ALA A 126 3.86 -8.81 2.87
C ALA A 126 3.27 -7.97 4.00
N THR A 127 2.10 -8.36 4.50
CA THR A 127 1.53 -7.74 5.69
C THR A 127 2.43 -7.96 6.90
N ARG A 128 2.35 -7.08 7.92
CA ARG A 128 3.09 -7.26 9.17
C ARG A 128 2.81 -8.62 9.82
N ALA A 129 1.55 -9.06 9.80
CA ALA A 129 1.15 -10.36 10.34
C ALA A 129 1.84 -11.52 9.60
N ALA A 130 1.88 -11.50 8.26
CA ALA A 130 2.58 -12.53 7.50
C ALA A 130 4.10 -12.48 7.65
N ALA A 131 4.69 -11.28 7.71
CA ALA A 131 6.10 -11.12 7.99
C ALA A 131 6.48 -11.63 9.40
N GLN A 132 5.58 -11.49 10.38
CA GLN A 132 5.77 -12.04 11.72
C GLN A 132 5.59 -13.56 11.75
N ALA A 133 4.59 -14.11 11.04
CA ALA A 133 4.39 -15.55 10.94
C ALA A 133 5.59 -16.25 10.29
N ALA A 134 6.16 -15.67 9.22
CA ALA A 134 7.34 -16.22 8.54
C ALA A 134 8.62 -16.22 9.40
N LYS A 135 8.68 -15.45 10.50
CA LYS A 135 9.82 -15.45 11.43
C LYS A 135 9.68 -16.48 12.55
N ARG A 136 8.48 -17.05 12.74
CA ARG A 136 8.20 -18.04 13.79
C ARG A 136 8.42 -19.49 13.31
N HIS A 137 8.62 -19.68 12.01
CA HIS A 137 8.91 -20.93 11.34
C HIS A 137 10.31 -20.88 10.73
#